data_AF-V9LID9-F1
#
_entry.id   AF-V9LID9-F1
#
_cell.length_a   1.000
_cell.length_b   1.000
_cell.length_c   1.000
_cell.angle_alpha   90.00
_cell.angle_beta   90.00
_cell.angle_gamma   90.00
#
_symmetry.space_group_name_H-M   'P 1'
#
loop_
_entity.id
_entity.type
_entity.pdbx_description
1 polymer ?
#
loop_
_entity_poly.entity_id
_entity_poly.type
_entity_poly.pdbx_seq_one_letter_code
_entity_poly.pdbx_strand_id
1 'polypeptide(L)'
;RCSICTTERGSVYDFCWQCMNTWKGHAPRSNRCDNEGCINQELEILKNCPLMNLPETEVKQCPSIRACPTCGKLIEHNQTGCKNIICIRCHVEFCFACLEVTTECLKNKPDSWFDVCAKAIAPRQISIPTWNRHG
;
A
#
# COMPACT_ATOMS: atom_id res chain seq x y z
N ARG A 1 3.80 -22.16 0.35
CA ARG A 1 4.61 -23.36 0.06
C ARG A 1 5.96 -23.02 -0.51
N CYS A 2 7.03 -23.62 0.02
CA CYS A 2 8.34 -23.58 -0.62
C CYS A 2 8.59 -24.91 -1.33
N SER A 3 8.71 -24.90 -2.66
CA SER A 3 9.03 -26.10 -3.45
C SER A 3 10.42 -26.66 -3.12
N ILE A 4 11.42 -25.79 -3.00
CA ILE A 4 12.81 -26.16 -2.70
C ILE A 4 12.89 -26.90 -1.35
N CYS A 5 12.37 -26.28 -0.27
CA CYS A 5 12.40 -26.90 1.06
C CYS A 5 11.56 -28.18 1.13
N THR A 6 10.49 -28.28 0.34
CA THR A 6 9.67 -29.50 0.29
C THR A 6 10.47 -30.67 -0.30
N THR A 7 11.22 -30.41 -1.38
CA THR A 7 12.09 -31.41 -2.00
C THR A 7 13.24 -31.83 -1.07
N GLU A 8 13.94 -30.87 -0.47
CA GLU A 8 15.09 -31.16 0.42
C GLU A 8 14.68 -31.93 1.68
N ARG A 9 13.48 -31.67 2.22
CA ARG A 9 12.98 -32.31 3.46
C ARG A 9 12.19 -33.59 3.22
N GLY A 10 11.91 -33.94 1.96
CA GLY A 10 11.03 -35.07 1.61
C GLY A 10 9.60 -34.96 2.15
N SER A 11 9.17 -33.77 2.56
CA SER A 11 7.86 -33.53 3.19
C SER A 11 7.38 -32.11 2.91
N VAL A 12 6.06 -31.90 2.89
CA VAL A 12 5.45 -30.59 2.59
C VAL A 12 5.94 -29.53 3.56
N TYR A 13 6.54 -28.46 3.02
CA TYR A 13 6.98 -27.30 3.80
C TYR A 13 6.22 -26.04 3.41
N ASP A 14 5.36 -25.59 4.32
CA ASP A 14 4.62 -24.34 4.24
C ASP A 14 5.15 -23.34 5.27
N PHE A 15 5.30 -22.07 4.85
CA PHE A 15 5.81 -20.99 5.68
C PHE A 15 4.96 -19.74 5.47
N CYS A 16 4.94 -18.86 6.46
CA CYS A 16 4.28 -17.57 6.36
C CYS A 16 5.20 -16.56 5.65
N TRP A 17 4.71 -15.91 4.59
CA TRP A 17 5.49 -14.88 3.88
C TRP A 17 5.74 -13.60 4.69
N GLN A 18 5.03 -13.39 5.81
CA GLN A 18 5.20 -12.18 6.64
C GLN A 18 6.31 -12.35 7.67
N CYS A 19 6.28 -13.44 8.44
CA CYS A 19 7.25 -13.69 9.50
C CYS A 19 8.33 -14.71 9.12
N MET A 20 8.29 -15.29 7.92
CA MET A 20 9.20 -16.31 7.40
C MET A 20 9.30 -17.62 8.20
N ASN A 21 8.60 -17.72 9.34
CA ASN A 21 8.47 -18.94 10.14
C ASN A 21 7.56 -19.97 9.46
N THR A 22 7.72 -21.25 9.84
CA THR A 22 6.81 -22.34 9.48
C THR A 22 5.35 -21.93 9.71
N TRP A 23 4.48 -22.28 8.78
CA TRP A 23 3.08 -21.94 8.86
C TRP A 23 2.43 -22.62 10.08
N LYS A 24 1.81 -21.82 10.95
CA LYS A 24 1.00 -22.28 12.08
C LYS A 24 -0.46 -21.87 11.86
N GLY A 25 -1.40 -22.76 12.18
CA GLY A 25 -2.84 -22.48 12.10
C GLY A 25 -3.59 -23.30 11.04
N HIS A 26 -4.92 -23.20 11.07
CA HIS A 26 -5.78 -23.99 10.19
C HIS A 26 -5.68 -23.55 8.73
N ALA A 27 -5.23 -24.47 7.87
CA ALA A 27 -5.47 -24.38 6.44
C ALA A 27 -7.00 -24.47 6.18
N PRO A 28 -7.54 -23.76 5.17
CA PRO A 28 -6.86 -23.12 4.05
C PRO A 28 -6.75 -21.59 4.18
N ARG A 29 -6.55 -21.04 5.39
CA ARG A 29 -6.33 -19.59 5.50
C ARG A 29 -4.99 -19.25 4.84
N SER A 30 -4.99 -18.38 3.84
CA SER A 30 -3.77 -17.85 3.20
C SER A 30 -3.42 -16.44 3.66
N ASN A 31 -4.31 -15.79 4.41
CA ASN A 31 -4.19 -14.36 4.73
C ASN A 31 -3.39 -14.07 6.01
N ARG A 32 -3.32 -15.01 6.96
CA ARG A 32 -2.60 -14.84 8.23
C ARG A 32 -2.26 -16.20 8.85
N CYS A 33 -1.06 -16.31 9.40
CA CYS A 33 -0.67 -17.45 10.23
C CYS A 33 -0.87 -17.17 11.73
N ASP A 34 -0.96 -18.22 12.53
CA ASP A 34 -1.13 -18.17 13.99
C ASP A 34 0.22 -18.10 14.74
N ASN A 35 1.30 -17.69 14.04
CA ASN A 35 2.59 -17.46 14.70
C ASN A 35 2.47 -16.24 15.62
N GLU A 36 2.95 -16.39 16.86
CA GLU A 36 3.02 -15.31 17.83
C GLU A 36 3.91 -14.18 17.29
N GLY A 37 3.45 -12.93 17.43
CA GLY A 37 4.16 -11.77 16.92
C GLY A 37 4.16 -11.62 15.39
N CYS A 38 3.45 -12.47 14.63
CA CYS A 38 3.36 -12.30 13.18
C CYS A 38 2.58 -11.03 12.82
N ILE A 39 3.28 -10.08 12.19
CA ILE A 39 2.76 -8.79 11.75
C ILE A 39 2.94 -8.61 10.25
N ASN A 40 2.02 -7.88 9.62
CA ASN A 40 2.21 -7.41 8.26
C ASN A 40 3.12 -6.17 8.27
N GLN A 41 4.39 -6.34 7.88
CA GLN A 41 5.38 -5.26 7.88
C GLN A 41 4.95 -4.06 7.02
N GLU A 42 4.29 -4.29 5.87
CA GLU A 42 3.81 -3.20 5.01
C GLU A 42 2.73 -2.36 5.73
N LEU A 43 1.84 -3.01 6.50
CA LEU A 43 0.85 -2.29 7.31
C LEU A 43 1.49 -1.51 8.44
N GLU A 44 2.54 -2.05 9.09
CA GLU A 44 3.25 -1.31 10.13
C GLU A 44 3.98 -0.08 9.58
N ILE A 45 4.55 -0.17 8.38
CA ILE A 45 5.12 1.00 7.68
C ILE A 45 4.04 2.05 7.43
N LEU A 46 2.88 1.67 6.89
CA LEU A 46 1.79 2.61 6.60
C LEU A 46 1.25 3.29 7.86
N LYS A 47 1.09 2.54 8.95
CA LYS A 47 0.59 3.06 10.24
C LYS A 47 1.56 3.99 10.96
N ASN A 48 2.86 3.82 10.75
CA ASN A 48 3.88 4.55 11.52
C ASN A 48 4.71 5.53 10.69
N CYS A 49 4.52 5.59 9.36
CA CYS A 49 5.26 6.52 8.52
C CYS A 49 5.10 7.98 8.99
N PRO A 50 6.16 8.82 8.89
CA PRO A 50 6.07 10.22 9.28
C PRO A 50 5.08 10.97 8.39
N LEU A 51 4.70 12.17 8.85
CA LEU A 51 3.99 13.12 8.01
C LEU A 51 5.01 14.01 7.29
N MET A 52 4.67 14.41 6.07
CA MET A 52 5.47 15.31 5.24
C MET A 52 4.57 16.30 4.51
N ASN A 53 5.19 17.37 4.02
CA ASN A 53 4.55 18.33 3.13
C ASN A 53 4.96 18.02 1.68
N LEU A 54 4.11 18.37 0.72
CA LEU A 54 4.46 18.40 -0.69
C LEU A 54 4.82 19.85 -1.05
N PRO A 55 6.12 20.20 -1.18
CA PRO A 55 6.58 21.60 -1.18
C PRO A 55 5.99 22.46 -2.29
N GLU A 56 5.84 21.91 -3.50
CA GLU A 56 5.31 22.60 -4.67
C GLU A 56 3.77 22.66 -4.69
N THR A 57 3.11 22.27 -3.58
CA THR A 57 1.66 22.27 -3.45
C THR A 57 1.20 22.82 -2.09
N GLU A 58 -0.10 23.08 -1.99
CA GLU A 58 -0.76 23.43 -0.71
C GLU A 58 -1.03 22.20 0.20
N VAL A 59 -0.63 20.99 -0.19
CA VAL A 59 -0.79 19.78 0.62
C VAL A 59 0.26 19.72 1.73
N LYS A 60 -0.18 19.82 2.99
CA LYS A 60 0.66 19.72 4.20
C LYS A 60 0.25 18.55 5.08
N GLN A 61 1.16 18.04 5.91
CA GLN A 61 0.89 16.98 6.90
C GLN A 61 0.30 15.67 6.31
N CYS A 62 0.78 15.27 5.13
CA CYS A 62 0.40 14.01 4.48
C CYS A 62 1.34 12.86 4.91
N PRO A 63 0.84 11.65 5.20
CA PRO A 63 1.67 10.45 5.34
C PRO A 63 2.70 10.30 4.21
N SER A 64 3.96 10.06 4.58
CA SER A 64 5.09 10.02 3.64
C SER A 64 5.14 8.75 2.80
N ILE A 65 4.47 7.69 3.25
CA ILE A 65 4.35 6.42 2.54
C ILE A 65 2.87 6.09 2.38
N ARG A 66 2.46 5.72 1.16
CA ARG A 66 1.10 5.34 0.81
C ARG A 66 1.07 4.01 0.08
N ALA A 67 0.05 3.19 0.30
CA ALA A 67 -0.26 2.09 -0.58
C ALA A 67 -1.17 2.58 -1.72
N CYS A 68 -0.80 2.24 -2.95
CA CYS A 68 -1.62 2.50 -4.14
C CYS A 68 -3.07 2.03 -3.90
N PRO A 69 -4.09 2.87 -4.13
CA PRO A 69 -5.48 2.53 -3.84
C PRO A 69 -6.02 1.39 -4.72
N THR A 70 -5.39 1.15 -5.88
CA THR A 70 -5.81 0.10 -6.83
C THR A 70 -5.13 -1.23 -6.53
N CYS A 71 -3.81 -1.24 -6.41
CA CYS A 71 -3.06 -2.49 -6.34
C CYS A 71 -2.42 -2.74 -4.97
N GLY A 72 -2.25 -1.73 -4.13
CA GLY A 72 -1.65 -1.86 -2.79
C GLY A 72 -0.13 -1.75 -2.75
N LYS A 73 0.54 -1.38 -3.84
CA LYS A 73 2.01 -1.16 -3.85
C LYS A 73 2.33 0.03 -2.95
N LEU A 74 3.26 -0.13 -2.01
CA LEU A 74 3.80 0.98 -1.23
C LEU A 74 4.60 1.92 -2.14
N ILE A 75 4.35 3.22 -1.99
CA ILE A 75 4.91 4.30 -2.80
C ILE A 75 5.23 5.49 -1.88
N GLU A 76 6.32 6.17 -2.20
CA GLU A 76 6.73 7.45 -1.65
C GLU A 76 6.64 8.53 -2.72
N HIS A 77 6.29 9.75 -2.31
CA HIS A 77 6.35 10.90 -3.20
C HIS A 77 7.75 11.51 -3.16
N ASN A 78 8.33 11.75 -4.33
CA ASN A 78 9.65 12.38 -4.47
C ASN A 78 9.71 13.88 -4.08
N GLN A 79 8.63 14.44 -3.53
CA GLN A 79 8.47 15.84 -3.16
C GLN A 79 8.65 16.88 -4.29
N THR A 80 8.64 16.47 -5.55
CA THR A 80 8.69 17.39 -6.69
C THR A 80 7.43 17.28 -7.55
N GLY A 81 6.98 18.41 -8.09
CA GLY A 81 5.75 18.49 -8.87
C GLY A 81 4.45 18.41 -8.05
N CYS A 82 3.39 17.98 -8.74
CA CYS A 82 2.03 18.00 -8.22
C CYS A 82 1.71 16.82 -7.29
N LYS A 83 0.55 16.85 -6.63
CA LYS A 83 0.10 15.80 -5.69
C LYS A 83 -0.28 14.44 -6.31
N ASN A 84 -0.28 14.32 -7.63
CA ASN A 84 -0.67 13.12 -8.36
C ASN A 84 0.57 12.33 -8.78
N ILE A 85 0.51 11.01 -8.62
CA ILE A 85 1.61 10.10 -8.95
C ILE A 85 1.10 8.88 -9.73
N ILE A 86 1.98 8.31 -10.55
CA ILE A 86 1.70 7.08 -11.31
C ILE A 86 2.26 5.87 -10.55
N CYS A 87 1.42 4.89 -10.26
CA CYS A 87 1.88 3.64 -9.65
C CYS A 87 2.72 2.83 -10.64
N ILE A 88 3.99 2.55 -10.33
CA ILE A 88 4.87 1.75 -11.20
C ILE A 88 4.42 0.30 -11.42
N ARG A 89 3.52 -0.23 -10.56
CA ARG A 89 3.05 -1.63 -10.66
C ARG A 89 1.81 -1.77 -11.52
N CYS A 90 0.84 -0.85 -11.40
CA CYS A 90 -0.44 -0.96 -12.09
C CYS A 90 -0.71 0.19 -13.07
N HIS A 91 0.20 1.15 -13.18
CA HIS A 91 0.14 2.33 -14.05
C HIS A 91 -1.06 3.26 -13.85
N VAL A 92 -1.90 3.01 -12.84
CA VAL A 92 -2.96 3.93 -12.45
C VAL A 92 -2.34 5.16 -11.79
N GLU A 93 -2.74 6.32 -12.28
CA GLU A 93 -2.45 7.60 -11.67
C GLU A 93 -3.49 7.95 -10.60
N PHE A 94 -3.01 8.38 -9.44
CA PHE A 94 -3.87 8.74 -8.31
C PHE A 94 -3.27 9.88 -7.50
N CYS A 95 -4.11 10.58 -6.74
CA CYS A 95 -3.67 11.62 -5.83
C CYS A 95 -3.05 11.00 -4.57
N PHE A 96 -1.77 11.30 -4.30
CA PHE A 96 -1.04 10.83 -3.12
C PHE A 96 -1.67 11.33 -1.80
N ALA A 97 -2.32 12.49 -1.83
CA ALA A 97 -2.91 13.12 -0.67
C ALA A 97 -4.25 12.49 -0.25
N CYS A 98 -5.21 12.36 -1.17
CA CYS A 98 -6.57 11.87 -0.86
C CYS A 98 -6.82 10.40 -1.25
N LEU A 99 -5.88 9.76 -1.96
CA LEU A 99 -5.93 8.37 -2.44
C LEU A 99 -7.07 8.07 -3.44
N GLU A 100 -7.64 9.09 -4.06
CA GLU A 100 -8.54 8.92 -5.20
C GLU A 100 -7.77 8.85 -6.51
N VAL A 101 -8.28 8.09 -7.47
CA VAL A 101 -7.78 8.12 -8.86
C VAL A 101 -7.86 9.55 -9.40
N THR A 102 -6.90 9.95 -10.24
CA THR A 102 -6.76 11.35 -10.67
C THR A 102 -8.05 11.93 -11.23
N THR A 103 -8.77 11.15 -12.04
CA THR A 103 -10.04 11.56 -12.66
C THR A 103 -11.09 11.93 -11.63
N GLU A 104 -11.24 11.17 -10.55
CA GLU A 104 -12.22 11.45 -9.50
C GLU A 104 -11.78 12.62 -8.61
N CYS A 105 -10.49 12.69 -8.27
CA CYS A 105 -9.93 13.80 -7.49
C CYS A 105 -10.15 15.15 -8.18
N LEU A 106 -9.90 15.22 -9.49
CA LEU A 106 -10.01 16.46 -10.29
C LEU A 106 -11.44 16.75 -10.74
N LYS A 107 -12.30 15.74 -10.88
CA LYS A 107 -13.72 15.95 -11.14
C LYS A 107 -14.38 16.77 -10.03
N ASN A 108 -14.02 16.50 -8.78
CA ASN A 108 -14.58 17.20 -7.62
C ASN A 108 -13.90 18.55 -7.34
N LYS A 109 -12.72 18.79 -7.91
CA LYS A 109 -12.04 20.10 -7.89
C LYS A 109 -11.13 20.25 -9.12
N PRO A 110 -11.67 20.77 -10.22
CA PRO A 110 -10.92 20.99 -11.46
C PRO A 110 -9.70 21.89 -11.20
N ASP A 111 -8.66 21.71 -12.03
CA ASP A 111 -7.44 22.52 -12.03
C ASP A 111 -6.61 22.53 -10.73
N SER A 112 -6.90 21.64 -9.79
CA SER A 112 -6.27 21.63 -8.46
C SER A 112 -4.97 20.84 -8.33
N TRP A 113 -4.24 20.54 -9.41
CA TRP A 113 -3.02 19.70 -9.36
C TRP A 113 -2.02 20.12 -8.27
N PHE A 114 -1.83 21.42 -8.08
CA PHE A 114 -0.91 22.00 -7.10
C PHE A 114 -1.62 22.53 -5.83
N ASP A 115 -2.94 22.39 -5.74
CA ASP A 115 -3.74 22.82 -4.59
C ASP A 115 -4.17 21.64 -3.71
N VAL A 116 -4.80 21.94 -2.57
CA VAL A 116 -5.54 20.94 -1.78
C VAL A 116 -6.69 20.32 -2.57
N CYS A 117 -7.01 19.05 -2.32
CA CYS A 117 -8.15 18.35 -2.92
C CYS A 117 -9.49 18.85 -2.36
N ALA A 118 -10.61 18.54 -3.03
CA ALA A 118 -11.95 18.71 -2.42
C ALA A 118 -12.13 17.81 -1.19
N LYS A 119 -11.61 16.58 -1.27
CA LYS A 119 -11.57 15.64 -0.15
C LYS A 119 -10.41 15.95 0.79
N ALA A 120 -10.62 15.72 2.07
CA ALA A 120 -9.57 15.80 3.07
C ALA A 120 -8.40 14.85 2.75
N ILE A 121 -7.20 15.21 3.24
CA ILE A 121 -6.03 14.35 3.17
C ILE A 121 -6.36 13.01 3.86
N ALA A 122 -6.12 11.90 3.17
CA ALA A 122 -6.42 10.59 3.70
C ALA A 122 -5.54 10.30 4.93
N PRO A 123 -6.07 9.69 6.01
CA PRO A 123 -5.26 9.29 7.15
C PRO A 123 -4.28 8.18 6.74
N ARG A 124 -3.40 7.79 7.67
CA ARG A 124 -2.54 6.60 7.50
C ARG A 124 -3.40 5.37 7.18
N GLN A 125 -2.98 4.61 6.17
CA GLN A 125 -3.75 3.45 5.73
C GLN A 125 -3.62 2.31 6.74
N ILE A 126 -4.75 1.72 7.11
CA ILE A 126 -4.84 0.57 8.03
C ILE A 126 -5.09 -0.75 7.30
N SER A 127 -5.20 -0.71 5.97
CA SER A 127 -5.46 -1.84 5.08
C SER A 127 -4.77 -1.64 3.74
N ILE A 128 -4.39 -2.74 3.09
CA ILE A 128 -3.82 -2.76 1.74
C ILE A 128 -4.82 -3.47 0.81
N PRO A 129 -5.23 -2.87 -0.31
CA PRO A 129 -6.18 -3.50 -1.23
C PRO A 129 -5.56 -4.73 -1.89
N THR A 130 -6.40 -5.73 -2.17
CA THR A 130 -6.00 -6.90 -2.96
C THR A 130 -6.07 -6.57 -4.44
N TRP A 131 -4.96 -6.77 -5.16
CA TRP A 131 -4.90 -6.47 -6.59
C TRP A 131 -5.51 -7.59 -7.42
N ASN A 132 -6.66 -7.32 -8.05
CA ASN A 132 -7.26 -8.22 -9.03
C ASN A 132 -6.82 -7.80 -10.44
N ARG A 133 -5.80 -8.48 -10.99
CA ARG A 133 -5.29 -8.23 -12.36
C ARG A 133 -6.27 -8.63 -13.48
N HIS A 134 -7.35 -9.35 -13.15
CA HIS A 134 -8.30 -9.95 -14.09
C HIS A 134 -9.74 -9.50 -13.84
N GLY A 135 -9.92 -8.34 -13.19
CA GLY A 135 -11.22 -7.70 -13.03
C GLY A 135 -11.57 -6.85 -14.25
#